data_AF-A0A6L8FM80-F1
#
_entry.id   AF-A0A6L8FM80-F1
#
_cell.length_a   1.000
_cell.length_b   1.000
_cell.length_c   1.000
_cell.angle_alpha   90.00
_cell.angle_beta   90.00
_cell.angle_gamma   90.00
#
_symmetry.space_group_name_H-M   'P 1'
#
loop_
_entity.id
_entity.type
_entity.pdbx_description
1 polymer ?
#
loop_
_entity_poly.entity_id
_entity_poly.type
_entity_poly.pdbx_seq_one_letter_code
_entity_poly.pdbx_strand_id
1 'polypeptide(L)'
;MSAAQVVSWGGYDFNSYDPAQTNWNDVPGIYIFAGMSTDGRWWRAKYVGQTSSFSERLGGGNNSHERWKEAKRKGATHVHARVVHNEMERRSLESMLIETYDPPLNAT
;
A
#
# COMPACT_ATOMS: atom_id res chain seq x y z
N MET A 1 6.90 10.19 -17.76
CA MET A 1 6.45 9.31 -16.66
C MET A 1 7.58 9.29 -15.66
N SER A 2 7.45 9.88 -14.46
CA SER A 2 8.51 9.73 -13.45
C SER A 2 8.53 8.27 -12.99
N ALA A 3 9.72 7.66 -12.90
CA ALA A 3 9.84 6.30 -12.41
C ALA A 3 9.28 6.22 -10.97
N ALA A 4 8.49 5.19 -10.68
CA ALA A 4 8.06 4.89 -9.32
C ALA A 4 9.32 4.68 -8.46
N GLN A 5 9.39 5.33 -7.29
CA GLN A 5 10.50 5.11 -6.36
C GLN A 5 10.34 3.74 -5.70
N VAL A 6 11.40 2.95 -5.63
CA VAL A 6 11.40 1.69 -4.87
C VAL A 6 11.63 1.99 -3.38
N VAL A 7 10.82 1.37 -2.52
CA VAL A 7 10.87 1.48 -1.06
C VAL A 7 10.84 0.08 -0.43
N SER A 8 11.51 -0.09 0.71
CA SER A 8 11.59 -1.40 1.38
C SER A 8 10.65 -1.47 2.58
N TRP A 9 9.93 -2.59 2.69
CA TRP A 9 9.10 -2.97 3.85
C TRP A 9 9.37 -4.42 4.22
N GLY A 10 9.79 -4.69 5.45
CA GLY A 10 10.08 -6.04 5.94
C GLY A 10 11.15 -6.77 5.12
N GLY A 11 12.05 -6.05 4.45
CA GLY A 11 13.04 -6.63 3.53
C GLY A 11 12.54 -6.88 2.11
N TYR A 12 11.30 -6.50 1.79
CA TYR A 12 10.71 -6.63 0.45
C TYR A 12 10.61 -5.29 -0.25
N ASP A 13 10.88 -5.29 -1.55
CA ASP A 13 10.74 -4.11 -2.40
C ASP A 13 9.30 -3.86 -2.83
N PHE A 14 8.88 -2.61 -2.73
CA PHE A 14 7.61 -2.09 -3.19
C PHE A 14 7.86 -0.88 -4.11
N ASN A 15 7.04 -0.74 -5.15
CA ASN A 15 7.01 0.47 -5.94
C ASN A 15 6.09 1.50 -5.26
N SER A 16 6.57 2.74 -5.14
CA SER A 16 5.82 3.86 -4.57
C SER A 16 5.12 4.65 -5.66
N TYR A 17 3.81 4.81 -5.50
CA TYR A 17 2.92 5.43 -6.45
C TYR A 17 2.24 6.64 -5.84
N ASP A 18 2.15 7.74 -6.59
CA ASP A 18 1.12 8.76 -6.35
C ASP A 18 -0.21 8.20 -6.86
N PRO A 19 -1.14 7.85 -5.97
CA PRO A 19 -2.38 7.21 -6.37
C PRO A 19 -3.37 8.14 -7.10
N ALA A 20 -3.13 9.46 -7.14
CA ALA A 20 -3.88 10.36 -8.01
C ALA A 20 -3.42 10.31 -9.48
N GLN A 21 -2.22 9.79 -9.73
CA GLN A 21 -1.59 9.77 -11.06
C GLN A 21 -1.36 8.35 -11.59
N THR A 22 -1.77 7.34 -10.84
CA THR A 22 -1.47 5.94 -11.13
C THR A 22 -2.68 5.22 -11.70
N ASN A 23 -2.49 4.61 -12.87
CA ASN A 23 -3.42 3.63 -13.43
C ASN A 23 -3.00 2.23 -12.94
N TRP A 24 -3.93 1.52 -12.31
CA TRP A 24 -3.66 0.20 -11.73
C TRP A 24 -3.96 -0.91 -12.74
N ASN A 25 -3.05 -1.88 -12.83
CA ASN A 25 -3.20 -3.06 -13.68
C ASN A 25 -4.03 -4.13 -12.98
N ASP A 26 -4.67 -4.99 -13.78
CA ASP A 26 -5.38 -6.17 -13.29
C ASP A 26 -4.41 -7.30 -12.94
N VAL A 27 -3.71 -7.14 -11.82
CA VAL A 27 -2.77 -8.13 -11.28
C VAL A 27 -2.87 -8.20 -9.75
N PRO A 28 -2.63 -9.37 -9.14
CA PRO A 28 -2.70 -9.53 -7.70
C PRO A 28 -1.47 -8.99 -6.97
N GLY A 29 -1.62 -8.66 -5.69
CA GLY A 29 -0.49 -8.26 -4.86
C GLY A 29 -0.85 -7.68 -3.50
N ILE A 30 0.13 -7.04 -2.88
CA ILE A 30 0.00 -6.32 -1.60
C ILE A 30 0.17 -4.84 -1.84
N TYR A 31 -0.59 -4.04 -1.09
CA TYR A 31 -0.47 -2.60 -1.05
C TYR A 31 -0.39 -2.06 0.39
N ILE A 32 0.31 -0.95 0.54
CA ILE A 32 0.47 -0.23 1.80
C ILE A 32 0.09 1.22 1.55
N PHE A 33 -0.89 1.73 2.29
CA PHE A 33 -1.14 3.17 2.36
C PHE A 33 -0.11 3.79 3.29
N ALA A 34 0.75 4.64 2.75
CA ALA A 34 1.91 5.15 3.46
C ALA A 34 1.96 6.68 3.43
N GLY A 35 2.45 7.24 4.52
CA GLY A 35 2.78 8.66 4.65
C GLY A 35 4.19 8.83 5.16
N MET A 36 4.88 9.88 4.73
CA MET A 36 6.21 10.18 5.26
C MET A 36 6.11 10.60 6.73
N SER A 37 7.12 10.26 7.53
CA SER A 37 7.27 10.78 8.89
C SER A 37 7.44 12.30 8.88
N THR A 38 7.18 12.94 10.02
CA THR A 38 7.26 14.40 10.18
C THR A 38 8.66 14.96 9.92
N ASP A 39 9.70 14.17 10.14
CA ASP A 39 11.09 14.52 9.85
C ASP A 39 11.53 14.13 8.41
N GLY A 40 10.63 13.54 7.62
CA GLY A 40 10.88 13.18 6.23
C GLY A 40 11.78 11.97 6.02
N ARG A 41 12.17 11.26 7.09
CA ARG A 41 13.22 10.22 7.03
C ARG A 41 12.73 8.82 6.76
N TRP A 42 11.50 8.49 7.16
CA TRP A 42 10.96 7.14 6.97
C TRP A 42 9.48 7.16 6.64
N TRP A 43 9.04 6.13 5.93
CA TRP A 43 7.62 5.92 5.68
C TRP A 43 6.92 5.31 6.90
N ARG A 44 5.67 5.68 7.12
CA ARG A 44 4.79 5.09 8.15
C ARG A 44 3.59 4.46 7.47
N ALA A 45 3.40 3.16 7.69
CA ALA A 45 2.23 2.44 7.23
C ALA A 45 0.98 2.94 7.97
N LYS A 46 -0.11 3.15 7.23
CA LYS A 46 -1.43 3.50 7.77
C LYS A 46 -2.39 2.33 7.65
N TYR A 47 -2.25 1.58 6.58
CA TYR A 47 -3.01 0.39 6.26
C TYR A 47 -2.18 -0.54 5.37
N VAL A 48 -2.26 -1.84 5.60
CA VAL A 48 -1.73 -2.89 4.74
C VAL A 48 -2.90 -3.74 4.28
N GLY A 49 -2.93 -4.08 3.00
CA GLY A 49 -3.94 -4.98 2.44
C GLY A 49 -3.40 -5.80 1.27
N GLN A 50 -4.06 -6.90 0.97
CA GLN A 50 -3.84 -7.66 -0.27
C GLN A 50 -5.03 -7.56 -1.24
N THR A 51 -4.79 -7.96 -2.49
CA THR A 51 -5.82 -8.04 -3.53
C THR A 51 -5.54 -9.11 -4.57
N SER A 52 -6.59 -9.64 -5.20
CA SER A 52 -6.53 -10.43 -6.44
C SER A 52 -6.35 -9.56 -7.68
N SER A 53 -6.73 -8.28 -7.60
CA SER A 53 -6.64 -7.32 -8.69
C SER A 53 -6.42 -5.91 -8.15
N PHE A 54 -5.31 -5.26 -8.51
CA PHE A 54 -5.10 -3.85 -8.17
C PHE A 54 -6.06 -2.92 -8.91
N SER A 55 -6.45 -3.22 -10.15
CA SER A 55 -7.41 -2.40 -10.90
C SER A 55 -8.79 -2.42 -10.25
N GLU A 56 -9.27 -3.57 -9.76
CA GLU A 56 -10.55 -3.64 -9.04
C GLU A 56 -10.48 -2.97 -7.67
N ARG A 57 -9.37 -3.18 -6.94
CA ARG A 57 -9.23 -2.74 -5.54
C ARG A 57 -8.87 -1.26 -5.40
N LEU A 58 -8.05 -0.73 -6.30
CA LEU A 58 -7.48 0.62 -6.25
C LEU A 58 -7.82 1.46 -7.49
N GLY A 59 -8.45 0.88 -8.51
CA GLY A 59 -8.92 1.60 -9.69
C GLY A 59 -10.14 2.49 -9.41
N GLY A 60 -10.49 3.32 -10.39
CA GLY A 60 -11.49 4.38 -10.24
C GLY A 60 -10.99 5.61 -9.50
N GLY A 61 -9.68 5.66 -9.22
CA GLY A 61 -9.07 6.61 -8.32
C GLY A 61 -9.41 6.30 -6.86
N ASN A 62 -8.52 6.71 -5.97
CA ASN A 62 -8.58 6.71 -4.52
C ASN A 62 -9.92 6.93 -3.77
N ASN A 63 -10.99 7.34 -4.44
CA ASN A 63 -12.31 7.43 -3.83
C ASN A 63 -13.04 6.08 -3.76
N SER A 64 -12.54 5.03 -4.43
CA SER A 64 -13.16 3.69 -4.43
C SER A 64 -12.81 2.85 -3.21
N HIS A 65 -11.59 2.98 -2.66
CA HIS A 65 -11.16 2.19 -1.50
C HIS A 65 -11.63 2.83 -0.19
N GLU A 66 -12.49 2.13 0.55
CA GLU A 66 -13.13 2.61 1.79
C GLU A 66 -12.15 3.19 2.83
N ARG A 67 -10.98 2.54 3.02
CA ARG A 67 -9.96 2.97 3.97
C ARG A 67 -9.08 4.13 3.49
N TRP A 68 -9.07 4.49 2.19
CA TRP A 68 -8.16 5.53 1.70
C TRP A 68 -8.48 6.92 2.25
N LYS A 69 -9.77 7.28 2.34
CA LYS A 69 -10.18 8.57 2.90
C LYS A 69 -9.72 8.74 4.35
N GLU A 70 -9.76 7.66 5.13
CA GLU A 70 -9.24 7.67 6.49
C GLU A 70 -7.72 7.65 6.55
N ALA A 71 -7.06 6.85 5.71
CA ALA A 71 -5.61 6.80 5.60
C ALA A 71 -5.03 8.19 5.29
N LYS A 72 -5.63 8.93 4.34
CA LYS A 72 -5.28 10.32 4.04
C LYS A 72 -5.41 11.25 5.25
N ARG A 73 -6.51 11.15 6.01
CA ARG A 73 -6.69 11.92 7.25
C ARG A 73 -5.60 11.63 8.27
N LYS A 74 -5.05 10.40 8.27
CA LYS A 74 -3.91 9.98 9.10
C LYS A 74 -2.54 10.22 8.44
N GLY A 75 -2.49 10.97 7.33
CA GLY A 75 -1.27 11.41 6.67
C GLY A 75 -0.77 10.52 5.53
N ALA A 76 -1.54 9.54 5.05
CA ALA A 76 -1.16 8.78 3.85
C ALA A 76 -1.14 9.68 2.62
N THR A 77 -0.07 9.57 1.83
CA THR A 77 0.15 10.32 0.58
C THR A 77 0.44 9.40 -0.60
N HIS A 78 0.97 8.20 -0.35
CA HIS A 78 1.38 7.26 -1.37
C HIS A 78 0.76 5.88 -1.16
N VAL A 79 0.72 5.11 -2.24
CA VAL A 79 0.48 3.66 -2.20
C VAL A 79 1.78 2.96 -2.56
N HIS A 80 2.27 2.11 -1.66
CA HIS A 80 3.40 1.23 -1.96
C HIS A 80 2.83 -0.12 -2.35
N ALA A 81 3.11 -0.60 -3.56
CA ALA A 81 2.54 -1.85 -4.06
C ALA A 81 3.62 -2.83 -4.55
N ARG A 82 3.35 -4.12 -4.32
CA ARG A 82 4.17 -5.24 -4.76
C ARG A 82 3.27 -6.30 -5.39
N VAL A 83 3.59 -6.68 -6.63
CA VAL A 83 2.92 -7.80 -7.31
C VAL A 83 3.34 -9.11 -6.64
N VAL A 84 2.35 -9.91 -6.27
CA VAL A 84 2.55 -11.23 -5.66
C VAL A 84 1.43 -12.14 -6.17
N HIS A 85 1.76 -13.12 -7.01
CA HIS A 85 0.77 -13.98 -7.65
C HIS A 85 0.23 -15.08 -6.74
N ASN A 86 1.07 -15.63 -5.87
CA ASN A 86 0.68 -16.69 -4.96
C ASN A 86 -0.14 -16.13 -3.78
N GLU A 87 -1.34 -16.69 -3.54
CA GLU A 87 -2.23 -16.21 -2.49
C GLU A 87 -1.71 -16.51 -1.07
N MET A 88 -1.10 -17.69 -0.88
CA MET A 88 -0.52 -18.05 0.41
C MET A 88 0.63 -17.11 0.78
N GLU A 89 1.49 -16.78 -0.20
CA GLU A 89 2.54 -15.78 -0.03
C GLU A 89 1.96 -14.40 0.32
N ARG A 90 0.88 -13.96 -0.35
CA ARG A 90 0.22 -12.69 -0.01
C ARG A 90 -0.31 -12.69 1.43
N ARG A 91 -0.98 -13.75 1.86
CA ARG A 91 -1.51 -13.86 3.23
C ARG A 91 -0.39 -13.83 4.28
N SER A 92 0.71 -14.56 4.05
CA SER A 92 1.86 -14.57 4.95
C SER A 92 2.54 -13.20 5.01
N LEU A 93 2.74 -12.55 3.86
CA LEU A 93 3.39 -11.25 3.79
C LEU A 93 2.52 -10.14 4.39
N GLU A 94 1.21 -10.15 4.15
CA GLU A 94 0.24 -9.22 4.77
C GLU A 94 0.28 -9.33 6.30
N SER A 95 0.20 -10.56 6.84
CA SER A 95 0.24 -10.81 8.28
C SER A 95 1.55 -10.30 8.90
N MET A 96 2.69 -10.65 8.29
CA MET A 96 4.01 -10.20 8.76
C MET A 96 4.12 -8.67 8.76
N LEU A 97 3.65 -7.99 7.71
CA LEU A 97 3.70 -6.52 7.62
C LEU A 97 2.80 -5.86 8.67
N ILE A 98 1.60 -6.42 8.92
CA ILE A 98 0.70 -5.92 9.95
C ILE A 98 1.32 -6.09 11.34
N GLU A 99 1.85 -7.27 11.66
CA GLU A 99 2.51 -7.55 12.94
C GLU A 99 3.76 -6.68 13.16
N THR A 100 4.54 -6.45 12.10
CA THR A 100 5.80 -5.69 12.18
C THR A 100 5.58 -4.19 12.34
N TYR A 101 4.58 -3.63 11.63
CA TYR A 101 4.43 -2.18 11.50
C TYR A 101 3.22 -1.61 12.24
N ASP A 102 2.35 -2.46 12.81
CA ASP A 102 1.13 -2.11 13.55
C ASP A 102 0.35 -0.93 12.93
N PRO A 103 -0.13 -1.06 11.67
CA PRO A 103 -0.78 0.05 11.00
C PRO A 103 -2.13 0.38 11.68
N PRO A 104 -2.40 1.66 11.98
CA PRO A 104 -3.56 2.06 12.79
C PRO A 104 -4.93 1.75 12.17
N LEU A 105 -5.02 1.41 10.87
CA LEU A 105 -6.27 1.06 10.20
C LEU A 105 -6.47 -0.44 10.00
N ASN A 106 -5.51 -1.28 10.41
CA ASN A 106 -5.66 -2.73 10.41
C ASN A 106 -6.24 -3.26 11.72
N ALA A 107 -6.13 -2.51 12.81
CA ALA A 107 -6.65 -2.87 14.14
C ALA A 107 -8.11 -2.43 14.40
N THR A 108 -8.81 -1.88 13.38
CA THR A 108 -10.15 -1.26 13.52
C THR A 108 -11.26 -2.03 12.84
#